data_AF-A0A3N5I4I7-F1
#
_entry.id   AF-A0A3N5I4I7-F1
#
_cell.length_a   1.000
_cell.length_b   1.000
_cell.length_c   1.000
_cell.angle_alpha   90.00
_cell.angle_beta   90.00
_cell.angle_gamma   90.00
#
_symmetry.space_group_name_H-M   'P 1'
#
loop_
_entity.id
_entity.type
_entity.pdbx_description
1 polymer ?
#
loop_
_entity_poly.entity_id
_entity_poly.type
_entity_poly.pdbx_seq_one_letter_code
_entity_poly.pdbx_strand_id
1 'polypeptide(L)'
;MTKCAFCKERVDAGRAAGLLPGVDAGATPMCAVSCIAGAIVFGDLDDPTSPVRTLMAATNAAPLAPECGTEPSVFYVTGDGATGAPACASEPVDVVRRAPRPSRSRADHGFDRPVIDDPALAWLRALGE
;
A
#
# COMPACT_ATOMS: atom_id res chain seq x y z
N MET A 1 -13.89 17.33 11.10
CA MET A 1 -12.65 16.51 11.16
C MET A 1 -12.90 15.28 10.30
N THR A 2 -12.13 15.08 9.23
CA THR A 2 -12.40 14.03 8.22
C THR A 2 -11.37 12.92 8.37
N LYS A 3 -11.83 11.67 8.51
CA LYS A 3 -10.99 10.47 8.66
C LYS A 3 -11.31 9.46 7.58
N CYS A 4 -10.46 8.43 7.43
CA CYS A 4 -10.80 7.27 6.63
C CYS A 4 -12.03 6.56 7.23
N ALA A 5 -13.00 6.25 6.38
CA ALA A 5 -14.21 5.50 6.71
C ALA A 5 -14.34 4.24 5.85
N PHE A 6 -13.23 3.72 5.31
CA PHE A 6 -13.21 2.54 4.42
C PHE A 6 -14.13 2.67 3.21
N CYS A 7 -14.26 3.88 2.64
CA CYS A 7 -15.20 4.18 1.56
C CYS A 7 -16.63 3.69 1.88
N LYS A 8 -17.10 3.88 3.13
CA LYS A 8 -18.37 3.37 3.65
C LYS A 8 -19.51 3.42 2.64
N GLU A 9 -19.76 4.57 2.03
CA GLU A 9 -20.87 4.77 1.10
C GLU A 9 -20.76 3.86 -0.13
N ARG A 10 -19.54 3.65 -0.63
CA ARG A 10 -19.25 2.73 -1.76
C ARG A 10 -19.44 1.27 -1.35
N VAL A 11 -18.91 0.89 -0.19
CA VAL A 11 -19.00 -0.49 0.30
C VAL A 11 -20.45 -0.85 0.59
N ASP A 12 -21.21 0.04 1.25
CA ASP A 12 -22.62 -0.15 1.57
C ASP A 12 -23.47 -0.27 0.28
N ALA A 13 -23.25 0.61 -0.70
CA ALA A 13 -23.94 0.54 -1.99
C ALA A 13 -23.60 -0.73 -2.77
N GLY A 14 -22.32 -1.14 -2.77
CA GLY A 14 -21.88 -2.38 -3.40
C GLY A 14 -22.52 -3.61 -2.77
N ARG A 15 -22.54 -3.69 -1.42
CA ARG A 15 -23.21 -4.78 -0.69
C ARG A 15 -24.71 -4.80 -0.97
N ALA A 16 -25.38 -3.65 -1.03
CA ALA A 16 -26.81 -3.56 -1.38
C ALA A 16 -27.09 -4.06 -2.81
N ALA A 17 -26.12 -3.94 -3.71
CA ALA A 17 -26.17 -4.49 -5.07
C ALA A 17 -25.76 -5.98 -5.14
N GLY A 18 -25.48 -6.64 -4.01
CA GLY A 18 -25.06 -8.04 -3.96
C GLY A 18 -23.60 -8.29 -4.34
N LEU A 19 -22.78 -7.24 -4.39
CA LEU A 19 -21.35 -7.34 -4.70
C LEU A 19 -20.54 -7.63 -3.42
N LEU A 20 -19.42 -8.33 -3.59
CA LEU A 20 -18.53 -8.77 -2.51
C LEU A 20 -17.33 -7.83 -2.36
N PRO A 21 -17.17 -7.14 -1.21
CA PRO A 21 -16.01 -6.29 -0.97
C PRO A 21 -14.71 -7.11 -0.95
N GLY A 22 -13.67 -6.62 -1.62
CA GLY A 22 -12.39 -7.32 -1.79
C GLY A 22 -12.31 -8.19 -3.04
N VAL A 23 -13.46 -8.51 -3.65
CA VAL A 23 -13.55 -9.27 -4.90
C VAL A 23 -14.06 -8.37 -6.02
N ASP A 24 -15.21 -7.72 -5.80
CA ASP A 24 -15.83 -6.83 -6.76
C ASP A 24 -15.32 -5.40 -6.59
N ALA A 25 -14.76 -4.83 -7.66
CA ALA A 25 -14.26 -3.46 -7.64
C ALA A 25 -15.33 -2.44 -7.23
N GLY A 26 -16.61 -2.68 -7.59
CA GLY A 26 -17.76 -1.83 -7.26
C GLY A 26 -18.07 -1.73 -5.76
N ALA A 27 -17.68 -2.74 -4.96
CA ALA A 27 -17.87 -2.77 -3.51
C ALA A 27 -16.56 -2.62 -2.72
N THR A 28 -15.44 -2.39 -3.41
CA THR A 28 -14.10 -2.36 -2.80
C THR A 28 -13.60 -0.91 -2.66
N PRO A 29 -12.95 -0.54 -1.54
CA PRO A 29 -12.41 0.79 -1.34
C PRO A 29 -11.43 1.21 -2.43
N MET A 30 -11.47 2.49 -2.81
CA MET A 30 -10.67 3.00 -3.93
C MET A 30 -9.16 2.84 -3.70
N CYS A 31 -8.69 2.96 -2.46
CA CYS A 31 -7.28 2.76 -2.12
C CYS A 31 -6.80 1.31 -2.34
N ALA A 32 -7.67 0.31 -2.19
CA ALA A 32 -7.35 -1.08 -2.52
C ALA A 32 -7.41 -1.31 -4.04
N VAL A 33 -8.45 -0.79 -4.71
CA VAL A 33 -8.62 -0.92 -6.17
C VAL A 33 -7.51 -0.21 -6.96
N SER A 34 -7.06 0.96 -6.50
CA SER A 34 -6.04 1.75 -7.21
C SER A 34 -4.60 1.30 -6.93
N CYS A 35 -4.41 0.36 -6.00
CA CYS A 35 -3.07 -0.05 -5.59
C CYS A 35 -2.42 -0.95 -6.64
N ILE A 36 -1.59 -0.35 -7.49
CA ILE A 36 -0.82 -1.08 -8.52
C ILE A 36 0.11 -2.14 -7.88
N ALA A 37 0.64 -1.86 -6.68
CA ALA A 37 1.54 -2.75 -5.96
C ALA A 37 0.82 -3.90 -5.21
N GLY A 38 -0.51 -3.88 -5.10
CA GLY A 38 -1.25 -4.87 -4.32
C GLY A 38 -1.00 -4.82 -2.81
N ALA A 39 -0.53 -3.68 -2.28
CA ALA A 39 -0.18 -3.53 -0.87
C ALA A 39 -1.38 -3.42 0.07
N ILE A 40 -2.54 -2.99 -0.43
CA ILE A 40 -3.77 -2.86 0.35
C ILE A 40 -4.76 -3.92 -0.12
N VAL A 41 -5.03 -4.89 0.75
CA VAL A 41 -6.05 -5.93 0.53
C VAL A 41 -7.23 -5.63 1.44
N PHE A 42 -8.43 -5.67 0.87
CA PHE A 42 -9.69 -5.42 1.58
C PHE A 42 -10.60 -6.64 1.47
N GLY A 43 -11.50 -6.83 2.43
CA GLY A 43 -12.37 -7.99 2.49
C GLY A 43 -13.13 -8.05 3.81
N ASP A 44 -13.95 -9.09 3.95
CA ASP A 44 -14.71 -9.35 5.16
C ASP A 44 -13.85 -10.13 6.18
N LEU A 45 -13.78 -9.68 7.43
CA LEU A 45 -12.98 -10.35 8.47
C LEU A 45 -13.70 -11.56 9.07
N ASP A 46 -15.02 -11.59 8.98
CA ASP A 46 -15.86 -12.68 9.49
C ASP A 46 -15.97 -13.83 8.49
N ASP A 47 -15.72 -13.57 7.20
CA ASP A 47 -15.74 -14.59 6.15
C ASP A 47 -14.37 -15.30 6.04
N PRO A 48 -14.29 -16.62 6.27
CA PRO A 48 -13.04 -17.35 6.24
C PRO A 48 -12.43 -17.51 4.84
N THR A 49 -13.25 -17.34 3.81
CA THR A 49 -12.86 -17.44 2.39
C THR A 49 -12.46 -16.09 1.81
N SER A 50 -12.53 -15.02 2.59
CA SER A 50 -12.18 -13.68 2.11
C SER A 50 -10.69 -13.55 1.77
N PRO A 51 -10.33 -12.64 0.85
CA PRO A 51 -8.94 -12.38 0.50
C PRO A 51 -8.10 -11.95 1.71
N VAL A 52 -8.68 -11.17 2.62
CA VAL A 52 -8.00 -10.71 3.84
C VAL A 52 -7.74 -11.86 4.79
N ARG A 53 -8.72 -12.75 5.02
CA ARG A 53 -8.51 -13.89 5.93
C ARG A 53 -7.45 -14.84 5.38
N THR A 54 -7.48 -15.09 4.08
CA THR A 54 -6.48 -15.92 3.40
C THR A 54 -5.08 -15.31 3.54
N LEU A 55 -4.93 -13.99 3.33
CA LEU A 55 -3.66 -13.29 3.49
C LEU A 55 -3.17 -13.34 4.95
N MET A 56 -4.06 -13.10 5.92
CA MET A 56 -3.72 -13.15 7.34
C MET A 56 -3.30 -14.55 7.80
N ALA A 57 -3.90 -15.61 7.23
CA ALA A 57 -3.50 -16.99 7.53
C ALA A 57 -2.15 -17.36 6.89
N ALA A 58 -1.83 -16.77 5.73
CA ALA A 58 -0.60 -17.04 4.99
C ALA A 58 0.60 -16.19 5.45
N THR A 59 0.37 -15.12 6.22
CA THR A 59 1.39 -14.12 6.57
C THR A 59 1.39 -13.85 8.08
N ASN A 60 2.45 -13.21 8.60
CA ASN A 60 2.51 -12.75 9.99
C ASN A 60 1.79 -11.41 10.16
N ALA A 61 0.53 -11.33 9.72
CA ALA A 61 -0.27 -10.11 9.81
C ALA A 61 -0.58 -9.77 11.28
N ALA A 62 -0.21 -8.58 11.73
CA ALA A 62 -0.45 -8.12 13.11
C ALA A 62 -1.11 -6.73 13.13
N PRO A 63 -1.97 -6.45 14.13
CA PRO A 63 -2.46 -5.11 14.34
C PRO A 63 -1.32 -4.19 14.79
N LEU A 64 -1.47 -2.89 14.55
CA LEU A 64 -0.54 -1.91 15.07
C LEU A 64 -0.84 -1.63 16.55
N ALA A 65 0.19 -1.59 17.38
CA ALA A 65 0.09 -1.33 18.83
C ALA A 65 -0.95 -2.22 19.54
N PRO A 66 -0.83 -3.56 19.48
CA PRO A 66 -1.75 -4.49 20.13
C PRO A 66 -1.90 -4.22 21.64
N GLU A 67 -0.86 -3.71 22.29
CA GLU A 67 -0.84 -3.36 23.72
C GLU A 67 -1.83 -2.26 24.10
N CYS A 68 -2.30 -1.45 23.14
CA CYS A 68 -3.31 -0.43 23.40
C CYS A 68 -4.73 -0.99 23.51
N GLY A 69 -4.96 -2.28 23.20
CA GLY A 69 -6.27 -2.93 23.31
C GLY A 69 -7.36 -2.27 22.45
N THR A 70 -6.99 -1.64 21.34
CA THR A 70 -7.92 -0.87 20.48
C THR A 70 -8.66 -1.71 19.44
N GLU A 71 -8.39 -3.02 19.40
CA GLU A 71 -9.00 -3.99 18.48
C GLU A 71 -9.20 -3.45 17.05
N PRO A 72 -8.13 -2.99 16.38
CA PRO A 72 -8.25 -2.34 15.09
C PRO A 72 -8.64 -3.33 13.98
N SER A 73 -9.37 -2.84 12.97
CA SER A 73 -9.75 -3.63 11.78
C SER A 73 -8.68 -3.62 10.67
N VAL A 74 -7.47 -3.14 10.95
CA VAL A 74 -6.37 -3.04 9.97
C VAL A 74 -5.15 -3.78 10.50
N PHE A 75 -4.64 -4.70 9.68
CA PHE A 75 -3.51 -5.55 9.99
C PHE A 75 -2.37 -5.29 9.00
N TYR A 76 -1.14 -5.29 9.49
CA TYR A 76 0.06 -5.02 8.71
C TYR A 76 0.86 -6.30 8.53
N VAL A 77 1.38 -6.50 7.31
CA VAL A 77 2.27 -7.60 6.97
C VAL A 77 3.71 -7.07 6.95
N THR A 78 4.57 -7.64 7.78
CA THR A 78 6.01 -7.36 7.78
C THR A 78 6.75 -8.40 6.92
N GLY A 79 7.76 -7.96 6.17
CA GLY A 79 8.66 -8.86 5.46
C GLY A 79 9.49 -9.68 6.44
N ASP A 80 9.75 -10.96 6.11
CA ASP A 80 10.73 -11.82 6.76
C ASP A 80 10.63 -11.94 8.30
N GLY A 81 9.51 -12.47 8.79
CA GLY A 81 9.48 -13.15 10.10
C GLY A 81 9.69 -12.29 11.34
N ALA A 82 9.74 -10.97 11.22
CA ALA A 82 9.67 -10.07 12.37
C ALA A 82 8.23 -10.04 12.89
N THR A 83 7.97 -10.88 13.90
CA THR A 83 6.81 -10.86 14.79
C THR A 83 6.32 -9.42 14.95
N GLY A 84 5.13 -9.14 14.45
CA GLY A 84 4.56 -7.81 14.46
C GLY A 84 4.32 -7.34 15.90
N ALA A 85 5.24 -6.51 16.39
CA ALA A 85 5.00 -5.51 17.41
C ALA A 85 6.18 -4.53 17.46
N PRO A 86 6.08 -3.30 16.91
CA PRO A 86 6.72 -2.19 17.60
C PRO A 86 5.90 -1.94 18.87
N ALA A 87 6.43 -2.43 20.00
CA ALA A 87 5.89 -2.11 21.32
C ALA A 87 5.95 -0.59 21.54
N CYS A 88 5.02 -0.08 22.35
CA CYS A 88 4.88 1.32 22.73
C CYS A 88 6.11 1.93 23.46
N ALA A 89 7.24 1.23 23.56
CA ALA A 89 8.50 1.78 24.07
C ALA A 89 9.75 1.14 23.42
N SER A 90 10.54 2.02 22.78
CA SER A 90 12.01 2.01 22.56
C SER A 90 12.67 0.80 21.88
N GLU A 91 12.97 0.93 20.58
CA GLU A 91 14.31 1.25 20.04
C GLU A 91 14.16 2.00 18.69
N PRO A 92 15.06 2.92 18.31
CA PRO A 92 14.97 3.62 17.04
C PRO A 92 15.20 2.63 15.89
N VAL A 93 14.24 2.55 14.96
CA VAL A 93 14.52 2.06 13.61
C VAL A 93 15.60 2.99 13.05
N ASP A 94 16.83 2.49 12.86
CA ASP A 94 17.85 3.18 12.07
C ASP A 94 17.37 3.17 10.61
N VAL A 95 16.47 4.12 10.32
CA VAL A 95 16.33 4.66 8.98
C VAL A 95 17.68 5.32 8.76
N VAL A 96 18.65 4.57 8.21
CA VAL A 96 19.88 5.14 7.64
C VAL A 96 19.42 6.44 7.00
N ARG A 97 19.88 7.56 7.56
CA ARG A 97 19.39 8.89 7.21
C ARG A 97 19.62 9.06 5.73
N ARG A 98 18.62 8.73 4.92
CA ARG A 98 18.63 9.08 3.51
C ARG A 98 18.64 10.59 3.52
N ALA A 99 19.75 11.17 3.06
CA ALA A 99 19.94 12.61 3.06
C ALA A 99 18.63 13.28 2.61
N PRO A 100 18.12 14.29 3.34
CA PRO A 100 16.89 14.96 2.95
C PRO A 100 17.02 15.36 1.48
N ARG A 101 16.08 14.92 0.63
CA ARG A 101 16.07 15.39 -0.76
C ARG A 101 15.98 16.91 -0.69
N PRO A 102 16.88 17.66 -1.37
CA PRO A 102 16.71 19.09 -1.45
C PRO A 102 15.32 19.38 -2.02
N SER A 103 14.63 20.36 -1.46
CA SER A 103 13.33 20.81 -1.95
C SER A 103 13.52 21.23 -3.41
N ARG A 104 13.06 20.40 -4.35
CA ARG A 104 13.04 20.76 -5.76
C ARG A 104 12.22 22.04 -5.91
N SER A 105 12.81 23.02 -6.57
CA SER A 105 12.11 24.25 -6.90
C SER A 105 11.08 23.95 -7.98
N ARG A 106 10.08 24.82 -8.13
CA ARG A 106 9.04 24.68 -9.17
C ARG A 106 9.58 24.75 -10.61
N ALA A 107 10.88 25.00 -10.80
CA ALA A 107 11.55 24.92 -12.10
C ALA A 107 11.91 23.47 -12.52
N ASP A 108 11.88 22.52 -11.59
CA ASP A 108 12.38 21.14 -11.81
C ASP A 108 11.29 20.17 -12.29
N HIS A 109 10.31 20.66 -13.06
CA HIS A 109 9.23 19.85 -13.65
C HIS A 109 9.66 19.02 -14.87
N GLY A 110 10.96 19.00 -15.20
CA GLY A 110 11.51 17.99 -16.09
C GLY A 110 11.57 16.65 -15.35
N PHE A 111 10.84 15.65 -15.84
CA PHE A 111 11.15 14.26 -15.55
C PHE A 111 12.53 13.99 -16.17
N ASP A 112 13.58 14.24 -15.40
CA ASP A 112 14.98 14.04 -15.76
C ASP A 112 15.18 12.54 -15.99
N ARG A 113 14.88 12.11 -17.22
CA ARG A 113 15.27 10.80 -17.71
C ARG A 113 16.79 10.80 -17.66
N PRO A 114 17.44 9.90 -16.90
CA PRO A 114 18.87 9.77 -17.00
C PRO A 114 19.19 9.53 -18.48
N VAL A 115 20.04 10.38 -19.05
CA VAL A 115 20.62 10.12 -20.37
C VAL A 115 21.44 8.86 -20.18
N ILE A 116 20.90 7.73 -20.65
CA ILE A 116 21.65 6.50 -20.70
C ILE A 116 22.63 6.67 -21.86
N ASP A 117 23.86 7.08 -21.56
CA ASP A 117 24.97 7.07 -22.50
C ASP A 117 25.44 5.63 -22.71
N ASP A 118 24.54 4.78 -23.22
CA ASP A 118 24.84 3.41 -23.61
C ASP A 118 25.38 3.40 -25.05
N PRO A 119 26.64 3.00 -25.29
CA PRO A 119 27.21 2.95 -26.63
C PRO A 119 26.47 1.98 -27.57
N ALA A 120 25.68 1.03 -27.05
CA ALA A 120 24.85 0.12 -27.84
C ALA A 120 23.55 0.77 -28.36
N LEU A 121 23.18 1.98 -27.90
CA LEU A 121 22.01 2.73 -28.36
C LEU A 121 22.36 3.87 -29.34
N ALA A 122 23.62 4.00 -29.73
CA ALA A 122 24.09 5.05 -30.64
C ALA A 122 23.42 5.02 -32.03
N TRP A 123 23.00 3.84 -32.50
CA TRP A 123 22.32 3.66 -33.79
C TRP A 123 20.95 4.37 -33.88
N LEU A 124 20.29 4.63 -32.74
CA LEU A 124 19.00 5.34 -32.72
C LEU A 124 19.13 6.82 -33.13
N ARG A 125 20.33 7.41 -33.03
CA ARG A 125 20.59 8.79 -33.50
C ARG A 125 20.75 8.90 -35.02
N ALA A 126 21.02 7.79 -35.71
CA ALA A 126 21.28 7.76 -37.15
C ALA A 126 20.03 7.55 -38.02
N LEU A 127 18.89 7.19 -37.42
CA LEU A 127 17.63 6.91 -38.13
C LEU A 127 16.62 8.08 -38.06
N GLY A 128 17.09 9.26 -37.66
CA GLY A 128 16.27 10.45 -37.43
C GLY A 128 16.61 11.65 -38.32
N GLU A 129 17.14 11.44 -39.52
CA GLU A 129 17.19 12.43 -40.61
C GLU A 129 16.31 12.00 -41.78
#